data_AF-A0A5F2AZU1-F1
#
_entry.id   AF-A0A5F2AZU1-F1
#
_cell.length_a   1.000
_cell.length_b   1.000
_cell.length_c   1.000
_cell.angle_alpha   90.00
_cell.angle_beta   90.00
_cell.angle_gamma   90.00
#
_symmetry.space_group_name_H-M   'P 1'
#
loop_
_entity.id
_entity.type
_entity.pdbx_description
1 polymer ?
#
loop_
_entity_poly.entity_id
_entity_poly.type
_entity_poly.pdbx_seq_one_letter_code
_entity_poly.pdbx_strand_id
1 'polypeptide(L)'
;MMGQEIRDISDNIRLTIENGKILSLKTHRMTHSVEEHIQDAVGLILDKVTHPTLVPTVYTIIKELAINACKANQKRIFFEEKGLDLNNASDYEKGVREYKSIFSEAMSERYGQKAKKEGYYCLISFHYSFDGIRIEVVNNAPVTQQEEKSLREKLEKGMRYNDIAQFYLDNADNTEGAGIGLALILIMLKGEGIDPSYFRIIIREDVTIARLEIPLTPDFQSIRKLNHKN
;
A
#
# COMPACT_ATOMS: atom_id res chain seq x y z
N MET A 1 -14.97 -29.81 -3.29
CA MET A 1 -14.69 -28.45 -2.78
C MET A 1 -13.31 -28.49 -2.15
N MET A 2 -12.27 -28.02 -2.83
CA MET A 2 -10.97 -27.82 -2.19
C MET A 2 -11.07 -26.54 -1.36
N GLY A 3 -10.82 -26.65 -0.06
CA GLY A 3 -11.03 -25.58 0.90
C GLY A 3 -9.95 -24.49 0.82
N GLN A 4 -10.33 -23.29 1.25
CA GLN A 4 -9.42 -22.19 1.53
C GLN A 4 -8.47 -22.61 2.66
N GLU A 5 -7.16 -22.54 2.44
CA GLU A 5 -6.12 -22.84 3.42
C GLU A 5 -5.61 -21.53 4.02
N ILE A 6 -5.45 -21.49 5.35
CA ILE A 6 -4.83 -20.37 6.06
C ILE A 6 -3.51 -20.89 6.62
N ARG A 7 -2.42 -20.20 6.28
CA ARG A 7 -1.06 -20.56 6.73
C ARG A 7 -0.44 -19.39 7.48
N ASP A 8 -0.11 -19.61 8.74
CA ASP A 8 0.70 -18.70 9.54
C ASP A 8 2.19 -19.00 9.25
N ILE A 9 2.87 -18.07 8.57
CA ILE A 9 4.29 -18.24 8.16
C ILE A 9 5.23 -17.77 9.27
N SER A 10 4.83 -16.71 9.95
CA SER A 10 5.52 -16.19 11.13
C SER A 10 4.50 -15.49 12.01
N ASP A 11 4.94 -15.01 13.18
CA ASP A 11 4.12 -14.17 14.04
C ASP A 11 3.50 -12.96 13.33
N ASN A 12 4.10 -12.49 12.25
CA ASN A 12 3.70 -11.25 11.59
C ASN A 12 3.18 -11.46 10.16
N ILE A 13 3.00 -12.70 9.72
CA ILE A 13 2.58 -13.01 8.35
C ILE A 13 1.56 -14.14 8.38
N ARG A 14 0.36 -13.83 7.92
CA ARG A 14 -0.68 -14.83 7.64
C ARG A 14 -1.01 -14.78 6.15
N LEU A 15 -0.95 -15.94 5.51
CA LEU A 15 -1.35 -16.14 4.13
C LEU A 15 -2.71 -16.84 4.07
N THR A 16 -3.51 -16.41 3.11
CA THR A 16 -4.70 -17.16 2.68
C THR A 16 -4.43 -17.70 1.30
N ILE A 17 -4.58 -19.01 1.12
CA ILE A 17 -4.31 -19.72 -0.13
C ILE A 17 -5.58 -20.44 -0.58
N GLU A 18 -5.90 -20.38 -1.87
CA GLU A 18 -6.97 -21.17 -2.47
C GLU A 18 -6.46 -21.81 -3.76
N ASN A 19 -6.62 -23.13 -3.90
CA ASN A 19 -6.13 -23.89 -5.05
C ASN A 19 -4.64 -23.61 -5.38
N GLY A 20 -3.79 -23.55 -4.34
CA GLY A 20 -2.35 -23.29 -4.45
C GLY A 20 -1.97 -21.84 -4.79
N LYS A 21 -2.92 -20.90 -4.72
CA LYS A 21 -2.68 -19.48 -5.05
C LYS A 21 -2.88 -18.60 -3.84
N ILE A 22 -1.93 -17.69 -3.59
CA ILE A 22 -2.05 -16.67 -2.53
C ILE A 22 -3.17 -15.70 -2.91
N LEU A 23 -4.19 -15.63 -2.06
CA LEU A 23 -5.30 -14.67 -2.15
C LEU A 23 -5.05 -13.42 -1.34
N SER A 24 -4.42 -13.56 -0.17
CA SER A 24 -4.11 -12.42 0.68
C SER A 24 -2.93 -12.67 1.61
N LEU A 25 -2.27 -11.57 1.99
CA LEU A 25 -1.20 -11.48 2.97
C LEU A 25 -1.58 -10.46 4.03
N LYS A 26 -1.67 -10.88 5.29
CA LYS A 26 -1.85 -10.00 6.44
C LYS A 26 -0.53 -9.82 7.18
N THR A 27 -0.16 -8.58 7.46
CA THR A 27 1.07 -8.24 8.21
C THR A 27 0.90 -7.01 9.10
N HIS A 28 1.87 -6.78 9.98
CA HIS A 28 1.93 -5.64 10.93
C HIS A 28 3.14 -4.74 10.70
N ARG A 29 4.11 -5.19 9.90
CA ARG A 29 5.31 -4.45 9.52
C ARG A 29 5.88 -5.03 8.22
N MET A 30 6.64 -4.23 7.49
CA MET A 30 7.37 -4.72 6.31
C MET A 30 8.70 -5.33 6.75
N THR A 31 8.82 -6.65 6.62
CA THR A 31 10.07 -7.41 6.80
C THR A 31 10.58 -7.92 5.46
N HIS A 32 11.83 -8.35 5.41
CA HIS A 32 12.37 -9.03 4.23
C HIS A 32 11.49 -10.22 3.79
N SER A 33 11.03 -11.04 4.75
CA SER A 33 10.13 -12.14 4.44
C SER A 33 8.78 -11.67 3.86
N VAL A 34 8.20 -10.56 4.33
CA VAL A 34 6.99 -10.00 3.69
C VAL A 34 7.28 -9.57 2.26
N GLU A 35 8.42 -8.92 2.02
CA GLU A 35 8.83 -8.51 0.68
C GLU A 35 8.96 -9.69 -0.28
N GLU A 36 9.65 -10.76 0.13
CA GLU A 36 9.78 -11.99 -0.65
C GLU A 36 8.41 -12.59 -1.00
N HIS A 37 7.50 -12.69 -0.03
CA HIS A 37 6.17 -13.25 -0.29
C HIS A 37 5.31 -12.37 -1.22
N ILE A 38 5.44 -11.04 -1.15
CA ILE A 38 4.78 -10.15 -2.11
C ILE A 38 5.38 -10.36 -3.50
N GLN A 39 6.71 -10.42 -3.62
CA GLN A 39 7.40 -10.63 -4.89
C GLN A 39 7.01 -11.96 -5.53
N ASP A 40 6.99 -13.04 -4.75
CA ASP A 40 6.59 -14.38 -5.20
C ASP A 40 5.12 -14.40 -5.64
N ALA A 41 4.22 -13.82 -4.84
CA ALA A 41 2.80 -13.74 -5.19
C ALA A 41 2.59 -12.98 -6.50
N VAL A 42 3.23 -11.82 -6.65
CA VAL A 42 3.16 -11.00 -7.88
C VAL A 42 3.75 -11.75 -9.07
N GLY A 43 4.91 -12.39 -8.90
CA GLY A 43 5.57 -13.20 -9.92
C GLY A 43 4.68 -14.32 -10.44
N LEU A 44 4.13 -15.12 -9.51
CA LEU A 44 3.23 -16.23 -9.85
C LEU A 44 1.94 -15.75 -10.54
N ILE A 45 1.36 -14.65 -10.08
CA ILE A 45 0.13 -14.10 -10.66
C ILE A 45 0.41 -13.61 -12.09
N LEU A 46 1.43 -12.79 -12.27
CA LEU A 46 1.76 -12.16 -13.56
C LEU A 46 2.27 -13.16 -14.59
N ASP A 47 3.03 -14.17 -14.18
CA ASP A 47 3.43 -15.28 -15.06
C ASP A 47 2.19 -16.04 -15.56
N LYS A 48 1.26 -16.37 -14.66
CA LYS A 48 0.03 -17.08 -14.99
C LYS A 48 -0.89 -16.33 -15.95
N VAL A 49 -0.92 -15.00 -15.87
CA VAL A 49 -1.69 -14.16 -16.79
C VAL A 49 -0.86 -13.63 -17.96
N THR A 50 0.31 -14.22 -18.21
CA THR A 50 1.22 -13.97 -19.35
C THR A 50 1.77 -12.54 -19.45
N HIS A 51 1.98 -11.85 -18.32
CA HIS A 51 2.55 -10.50 -18.26
C HIS A 51 3.73 -10.37 -17.25
N PRO A 52 4.74 -11.26 -17.29
CA PRO A 52 5.83 -11.26 -16.31
C PRO A 52 6.69 -9.97 -16.32
N THR A 53 6.66 -9.20 -17.40
CA THR A 53 7.40 -7.92 -17.50
C THR A 53 6.90 -6.86 -16.53
N LEU A 54 5.64 -6.95 -16.06
CA LEU A 54 5.06 -6.01 -15.10
C LEU A 54 5.48 -6.30 -13.65
N VAL A 55 6.17 -7.42 -13.38
CA VAL A 55 6.51 -7.85 -12.01
C VAL A 55 7.23 -6.76 -11.21
N PRO A 56 8.31 -6.13 -11.72
CA PRO A 56 9.02 -5.09 -10.98
C PRO A 56 8.11 -3.91 -10.61
N THR A 57 7.25 -3.48 -11.55
CA THR A 57 6.35 -2.36 -11.37
C THR A 57 5.27 -2.66 -10.32
N VAL A 58 4.58 -3.79 -10.45
CA VAL A 58 3.52 -4.18 -9.53
C VAL A 58 4.07 -4.44 -8.13
N TYR A 59 5.21 -5.14 -8.03
CA TYR A 59 5.89 -5.38 -6.76
C TYR A 59 6.23 -4.06 -6.05
N THR A 60 6.85 -3.12 -6.77
CA THR A 60 7.26 -1.83 -6.19
C THR A 60 6.06 -1.03 -5.69
N ILE A 61 4.97 -0.99 -6.45
CA ILE A 61 3.74 -0.31 -6.03
C ILE A 61 3.18 -0.94 -4.76
N ILE A 62 3.06 -2.28 -4.70
CA ILE A 62 2.53 -2.96 -3.52
C ILE A 62 3.43 -2.74 -2.31
N LYS A 63 4.75 -2.82 -2.48
CA LYS A 63 5.72 -2.56 -1.42
C LYS A 63 5.53 -1.16 -0.83
N GLU A 64 5.44 -0.14 -1.68
CA GLU A 64 5.25 1.25 -1.23
C GLU A 64 3.91 1.44 -0.50
N LEU A 65 2.83 0.83 -1.01
CA LEU A 65 1.52 0.88 -0.35
C LEU A 65 1.55 0.17 1.00
N ALA A 66 2.17 -1.00 1.10
CA ALA A 66 2.25 -1.78 2.32
C ALA A 66 3.12 -1.10 3.40
N ILE A 67 4.22 -0.46 2.99
CA ILE A 67 5.04 0.40 3.87
C ILE A 67 4.19 1.54 4.42
N ASN A 68 3.44 2.24 3.56
CA ASN A 68 2.61 3.37 3.98
C ASN A 68 1.47 2.94 4.93
N ALA A 69 0.81 1.81 4.63
CA ALA A 69 -0.18 1.18 5.50
C ALA A 69 0.38 0.87 6.90
N CYS A 70 1.55 0.23 6.97
CA CYS A 70 2.20 -0.06 8.25
C CYS A 70 2.60 1.22 9.00
N LYS A 71 3.16 2.22 8.30
CA LYS A 71 3.52 3.52 8.90
C LYS A 71 2.31 4.24 9.48
N ALA A 72 1.15 4.20 8.80
CA ALA A 72 -0.08 4.80 9.30
C ALA A 72 -0.50 4.18 10.65
N ASN A 73 -0.49 2.85 10.73
CA ASN A 73 -0.80 2.12 11.96
C ASN A 73 0.20 2.46 13.09
N GLN A 74 1.51 2.46 12.78
CA GLN A 74 2.56 2.75 13.77
C GLN A 74 2.47 4.18 14.30
N LYS A 75 2.08 5.16 13.47
CA LYS A 75 1.87 6.54 13.92
C LYS A 75 0.78 6.66 14.96
N ARG A 76 -0.32 5.88 14.86
CA ARG A 76 -1.40 5.91 15.87
C ARG A 76 -0.84 5.64 17.27
N ILE A 77 -0.08 4.55 17.38
CA ILE A 77 0.55 4.11 18.62
C ILE A 77 1.61 5.12 19.08
N PHE A 78 2.42 5.65 18.15
CA PHE A 78 3.42 6.67 18.47
C PHE A 78 2.80 7.93 19.07
N PHE A 79 1.73 8.44 18.48
CA PHE A 79 1.04 9.65 18.94
C PHE A 79 0.40 9.42 20.30
N GLU A 80 -0.26 8.29 20.50
CA GLU A 80 -0.86 7.90 21.77
C GLU A 80 0.20 7.84 22.90
N GLU A 81 1.33 7.17 22.68
CA GLU A 81 2.42 7.09 23.66
C GLU A 81 3.07 8.44 23.98
N LYS A 82 2.99 9.40 23.05
CA LYS A 82 3.51 10.75 23.23
C LYS A 82 2.49 11.72 23.80
N GLY A 83 1.23 11.29 23.99
CA GLY A 83 0.13 12.16 24.40
C GLY A 83 -0.14 13.29 23.40
N LEU A 84 0.10 13.04 22.10
CA LEU A 84 -0.13 14.00 21.02
C LEU A 84 -1.50 13.76 20.41
N ASP A 85 -2.28 14.82 20.19
CA ASP A 85 -3.56 14.72 19.50
C ASP A 85 -3.37 14.77 17.98
N LEU A 86 -3.74 13.69 17.31
CA LEU A 86 -3.70 13.53 15.86
C LEU A 86 -4.64 14.50 15.10
N ASN A 87 -5.68 15.02 15.77
CA ASN A 87 -6.61 15.99 15.20
C ASN A 87 -6.16 17.44 15.43
N ASN A 88 -5.16 17.67 16.29
CA ASN A 88 -4.56 18.96 16.50
C ASN A 88 -3.43 19.19 15.49
N ALA A 89 -3.47 20.29 14.74
CA ALA A 89 -2.51 20.55 13.67
C ALA A 89 -1.06 20.70 14.16
N SER A 90 -0.84 21.34 15.31
CA SER A 90 0.49 21.54 15.89
C SER A 90 1.08 20.22 16.38
N ASP A 91 0.28 19.42 17.08
CA ASP A 91 0.69 18.09 17.55
C ASP A 91 0.93 17.14 16.38
N TYR A 92 0.10 17.20 15.34
CA TYR A 92 0.29 16.46 14.10
C TYR A 92 1.64 16.76 13.45
N GLU A 93 1.95 18.04 13.23
CA GLU A 93 3.22 18.44 12.61
C GLU A 93 4.43 18.03 13.45
N LYS A 94 4.35 18.22 14.77
CA LYS A 94 5.40 17.82 15.71
C LYS A 94 5.57 16.30 15.71
N GLY A 95 4.49 15.55 15.88
CA GLY A 95 4.52 14.09 15.97
C GLY A 95 4.97 13.43 14.67
N VAL A 96 4.58 13.95 13.50
CA VAL A 96 5.09 13.45 12.21
C VAL A 96 6.58 13.72 12.07
N ARG A 97 7.06 14.90 12.49
CA ARG A 97 8.49 15.24 12.46
C ARG A 97 9.31 14.32 13.38
N GLU A 98 8.86 14.12 14.62
CA GLU A 98 9.50 13.23 15.58
C GLU A 98 9.46 11.77 15.11
N TYR A 99 8.32 11.29 14.59
CA TYR A 99 8.22 9.94 14.05
C TYR A 99 9.21 9.70 12.90
N LYS A 100 9.36 10.69 12.00
CA LYS A 100 10.32 10.62 10.89
C LYS A 100 11.77 10.61 11.38
N SER A 101 12.13 11.43 12.37
CA SER A 101 13.53 11.52 12.83
C SER A 101 14.02 10.27 13.53
N ILE A 102 13.12 9.47 14.09
CA ILE A 102 13.45 8.20 14.76
C ILE A 102 13.21 6.97 13.86
N PHE A 103 12.76 7.17 12.62
CA PHE A 103 12.39 6.07 11.74
C PHE A 103 13.62 5.20 11.44
N SER A 104 13.55 3.95 11.87
CA SER A 104 14.63 2.97 11.77
C SER A 104 14.03 1.57 11.73
N GLU A 105 14.83 0.58 11.35
CA GLU A 105 14.41 -0.82 11.36
C GLU A 105 14.00 -1.29 12.78
N ALA A 106 14.79 -0.94 13.81
CA ALA A 106 14.48 -1.23 15.19
C ALA A 106 13.15 -0.59 15.66
N MET A 107 12.87 0.64 15.20
CA MET A 107 11.60 1.30 15.47
C MET A 107 10.45 0.57 14.76
N SER A 108 10.61 0.23 13.48
CA SER A 108 9.62 -0.54 12.71
C SER A 108 9.30 -1.88 13.35
N GLU A 109 10.30 -2.59 13.88
CA GLU A 109 10.10 -3.82 14.64
C GLU A 109 9.28 -3.57 15.92
N ARG A 110 9.72 -2.62 16.76
CA ARG A 110 9.06 -2.32 18.03
C ARG A 110 7.60 -1.91 17.83
N TYR A 111 7.34 -0.97 16.94
CA TYR A 111 5.98 -0.49 16.69
C TYR A 111 5.15 -1.48 15.86
N GLY A 112 5.78 -2.34 15.05
CA GLY A 112 5.10 -3.46 14.40
C GLY A 112 4.56 -4.48 15.40
N GLN A 113 5.34 -4.82 16.43
CA GLN A 113 4.88 -5.70 17.52
C GLN A 113 3.74 -5.06 18.32
N LYS A 114 3.83 -3.75 18.61
CA LYS A 114 2.74 -3.02 19.27
C LYS A 114 1.48 -2.98 18.40
N ALA A 115 1.63 -2.70 17.10
CA ALA A 115 0.52 -2.69 16.15
C ALA A 115 -0.21 -4.04 16.12
N LYS A 116 0.54 -5.15 16.15
CA LYS A 116 -0.05 -6.48 16.31
C LYS A 116 -0.87 -6.63 17.60
N LYS A 117 -0.33 -6.17 18.74
CA LYS A 117 -1.02 -6.25 20.05
C LYS A 117 -2.31 -5.43 20.09
N GLU A 118 -2.28 -4.23 19.52
CA GLU A 118 -3.43 -3.32 19.43
C GLU A 118 -4.41 -3.68 18.28
N GLY A 119 -4.17 -4.78 17.55
CA GLY A 119 -5.05 -5.25 16.49
C GLY A 119 -4.95 -4.49 15.16
N TYR A 120 -4.01 -3.56 15.01
CA TYR A 120 -3.73 -2.89 13.74
C TYR A 120 -3.05 -3.83 12.74
N TYR A 121 -3.42 -3.79 11.47
CA TYR A 121 -2.86 -4.63 10.41
C TYR A 121 -2.79 -3.92 9.05
N CYS A 122 -1.97 -4.46 8.18
CA CYS A 122 -1.93 -4.25 6.74
C CYS A 122 -2.40 -5.55 6.07
N LEU A 123 -3.44 -5.49 5.24
CA LEU A 123 -3.96 -6.63 4.48
C LEU A 123 -3.80 -6.35 2.99
N ILE A 124 -3.02 -7.18 2.32
CA ILE A 124 -2.81 -7.17 0.87
C ILE A 124 -3.68 -8.27 0.29
N SER A 125 -4.61 -7.93 -0.61
CA SER A 125 -5.50 -8.89 -1.26
C SER A 125 -5.34 -8.84 -2.77
N PHE A 126 -5.31 -10.01 -3.40
CA PHE A 126 -5.12 -10.18 -4.83
C PHE A 126 -6.37 -10.80 -5.45
N HIS A 127 -6.88 -10.15 -6.50
CA HIS A 127 -7.91 -10.69 -7.36
C HIS A 127 -7.43 -10.60 -8.79
N TYR A 128 -7.46 -11.69 -9.54
CA TYR A 128 -6.94 -11.68 -10.88
C TYR A 128 -7.68 -12.65 -11.79
N SER A 129 -7.65 -12.33 -13.07
CA SER A 129 -8.18 -13.10 -14.18
C SER A 129 -7.26 -12.88 -15.39
N PHE A 130 -7.54 -13.52 -16.52
CA PHE A 130 -6.82 -13.22 -17.76
C PHE A 130 -7.04 -11.78 -18.23
N ASP A 131 -8.17 -11.16 -17.86
CA ASP A 131 -8.47 -9.78 -18.27
C ASP A 131 -7.71 -8.74 -17.46
N GLY A 132 -7.30 -9.08 -16.24
CA GLY A 132 -6.52 -8.16 -15.43
C GLY A 132 -6.40 -8.54 -13.96
N ILE A 133 -5.69 -7.67 -13.24
CA ILE A 133 -5.36 -7.84 -11.83
C ILE A 133 -5.93 -6.67 -11.04
N ARG A 134 -6.43 -6.96 -9.85
CA ARG A 134 -6.80 -5.99 -8.83
C ARG A 134 -6.09 -6.35 -7.54
N ILE A 135 -5.35 -5.38 -7.01
CA ILE A 135 -4.72 -5.47 -5.69
C ILE A 135 -5.35 -4.44 -4.76
N GLU A 136 -5.63 -4.86 -3.53
CA GLU A 136 -6.06 -3.97 -2.45
C GLU A 136 -5.08 -4.06 -1.29
N VAL A 137 -4.55 -2.93 -0.86
CA VAL A 137 -3.76 -2.79 0.37
C VAL A 137 -4.60 -2.00 1.37
N VAL A 138 -4.98 -2.68 2.45
CA VAL A 138 -5.91 -2.16 3.46
C VAL A 138 -5.18 -1.98 4.78
N ASN A 139 -5.33 -0.83 5.42
CA ASN A 139 -4.98 -0.66 6.83
C ASN A 139 -6.19 -0.19 7.64
N ASN A 140 -6.28 -0.65 8.88
CA ASN A 140 -7.41 -0.39 9.79
C ASN A 140 -7.12 0.72 10.81
N ALA A 141 -6.37 1.74 10.40
CA ALA A 141 -6.21 2.95 11.19
C ALA A 141 -7.17 4.02 10.66
N PRO A 142 -8.00 4.65 11.52
CA PRO A 142 -8.83 5.79 11.14
C PRO A 142 -7.97 6.91 10.57
N VAL A 143 -8.38 7.54 9.47
CA VAL A 143 -7.62 8.64 8.84
C VAL A 143 -8.07 9.97 9.41
N THR A 144 -7.12 10.83 9.78
CA THR A 144 -7.44 12.20 10.20
C THR A 144 -7.62 13.11 9.00
N GLN A 145 -8.30 14.25 9.19
CA GLN A 145 -8.45 15.26 8.13
C GLN A 145 -7.08 15.76 7.62
N GLN A 146 -6.10 15.89 8.51
CA GLN A 146 -4.74 16.31 8.18
C GLN A 146 -4.04 15.30 7.29
N GLU A 147 -4.19 14.01 7.56
CA GLU A 147 -3.62 12.95 6.74
C GLU A 147 -4.31 12.82 5.39
N GLU A 148 -5.64 12.95 5.35
CA GLU A 148 -6.39 12.97 4.10
C GLU A 148 -5.93 14.14 3.22
N LYS A 149 -5.81 15.35 3.78
CA LYS A 149 -5.30 16.52 3.07
C LYS A 149 -3.90 16.25 2.51
N SER A 150 -3.00 15.74 3.36
CA SER A 150 -1.63 15.40 2.95
C SER A 150 -1.58 14.35 1.84
N LEU A 151 -2.50 13.38 1.86
CA LEU A 151 -2.61 12.33 0.86
C LEU A 151 -3.11 12.88 -0.48
N ARG A 152 -4.12 13.75 -0.46
CA ARG A 152 -4.64 14.43 -1.66
C ARG A 152 -3.56 15.28 -2.33
N GLU A 153 -2.84 16.11 -1.56
CA GLU A 153 -1.74 16.93 -2.07
C GLU A 153 -0.64 16.11 -2.74
N LYS A 154 -0.30 14.93 -2.19
CA LYS A 154 0.69 14.02 -2.77
C LYS A 154 0.22 13.42 -4.09
N LEU A 155 -1.04 13.00 -4.17
CA LEU A 155 -1.63 12.48 -5.41
C LEU A 155 -1.68 13.58 -6.49
N GLU A 156 -2.11 14.79 -6.14
CA GLU A 156 -2.15 15.94 -7.07
C GLU A 156 -0.75 16.32 -7.58
N LYS A 157 0.27 16.27 -6.72
CA LYS A 157 1.66 16.44 -7.14
C LYS A 157 2.09 15.32 -8.10
N GLY A 158 1.82 14.07 -7.76
CA GLY A 158 2.14 12.92 -8.61
C GLY A 158 1.52 12.98 -10.00
N MET A 159 0.28 13.47 -10.11
CA MET A 159 -0.40 13.61 -11.40
C MET A 159 0.28 14.59 -12.35
N ARG A 160 1.02 15.59 -11.83
CA ARG A 160 1.73 16.61 -12.62
C ARG A 160 3.01 16.10 -13.28
N TYR A 161 3.61 15.04 -12.76
CA TYR A 161 4.82 14.48 -13.34
C TYR A 161 4.51 13.65 -14.57
N ASN A 162 5.25 13.86 -15.65
CA ASN A 162 5.08 13.12 -16.91
C ASN A 162 6.02 11.92 -16.99
N ASP A 163 7.23 12.04 -16.42
CA ASP A 163 8.22 10.99 -16.42
C ASP A 163 8.97 10.91 -15.07
N ILE A 164 9.64 9.78 -14.89
CA ILE A 164 10.36 9.43 -13.66
C ILE A 164 11.66 10.21 -13.48
N ALA A 165 12.29 10.66 -14.57
CA ALA A 165 13.54 11.42 -14.50
C ALA A 165 13.29 12.82 -13.94
N GLN A 166 12.26 13.51 -14.44
CA GLN A 166 11.81 14.80 -13.91
C GLN A 166 11.44 14.68 -12.44
N PHE A 167 10.75 13.60 -12.06
CA PHE A 167 10.39 13.36 -10.67
C PHE A 167 11.61 13.22 -9.76
N TYR A 168 12.62 12.43 -10.14
CA TYR A 168 13.84 12.29 -9.35
C TYR A 168 14.65 13.58 -9.31
N LEU A 169 14.72 14.36 -10.39
CA LEU A 169 15.39 15.67 -10.39
C LEU A 169 14.73 16.65 -9.42
N ASP A 170 13.41 16.77 -9.47
CA ASP A 170 12.66 17.69 -8.59
C ASP A 170 12.65 17.23 -7.12
N ASN A 171 12.99 15.97 -6.85
CA ASN A 171 12.98 15.36 -5.52
C ASN A 171 14.36 14.84 -5.09
N ALA A 172 15.45 15.24 -5.74
CA ALA A 172 16.78 14.72 -5.48
C ALA A 172 17.25 14.96 -4.02
N ASP A 173 16.84 16.10 -3.45
CA ASP A 173 17.15 16.48 -2.06
C ASP A 173 16.12 15.94 -1.05
N ASN A 174 15.01 15.36 -1.52
CA ASN A 174 13.98 14.80 -0.66
C ASN A 174 14.33 13.35 -0.30
N THR A 175 14.57 13.09 0.97
CA THR A 175 14.73 11.72 1.49
C THR A 175 13.42 10.92 1.35
N GLU A 176 13.54 9.60 1.16
CA GLU A 176 12.40 8.66 1.24
C GLU A 176 11.57 8.94 2.50
N GLY A 177 10.31 9.38 2.33
CA GLY A 177 9.44 9.78 3.44
C GLY A 177 8.79 11.16 3.30
N ALA A 178 9.13 11.94 2.26
CA ALA A 178 8.50 13.23 1.95
C ALA A 178 7.10 13.13 1.28
N GLY A 179 6.61 11.93 0.97
CA GLY A 179 5.39 11.72 0.16
C GLY A 179 5.65 11.34 -1.30
N ILE A 180 6.92 11.06 -1.62
CA ILE A 180 7.42 10.58 -2.91
C ILE A 180 6.68 9.31 -3.37
N GLY A 181 6.39 8.39 -2.46
CA GLY A 181 5.85 7.08 -2.80
C GLY A 181 4.55 7.08 -3.61
N LEU A 182 3.56 7.89 -3.20
CA LEU A 182 2.30 7.97 -3.94
C LEU A 182 2.47 8.60 -5.33
N ALA A 183 3.39 9.56 -5.46
CA ALA A 183 3.71 10.14 -6.75
C ALA A 183 4.45 9.15 -7.66
N LEU A 184 5.39 8.39 -7.09
CA LEU A 184 6.12 7.33 -7.78
C LEU A 184 5.17 6.28 -8.36
N ILE A 185 4.16 5.85 -7.59
CA ILE A 185 3.13 4.91 -8.08
C ILE A 185 2.46 5.44 -9.34
N LEU A 186 2.01 6.70 -9.35
CA LEU A 186 1.33 7.30 -10.50
C LEU A 186 2.26 7.39 -11.73
N ILE A 187 3.53 7.70 -11.52
CA ILE A 187 4.52 7.78 -12.60
C ILE A 187 4.83 6.39 -13.16
N MET A 188 4.98 5.37 -12.31
CA MET A 188 5.22 4.00 -12.75
C MET A 188 4.06 3.47 -13.58
N LEU A 189 2.81 3.79 -13.21
CA LEU A 189 1.65 3.44 -14.04
C LEU A 189 1.71 4.12 -15.42
N LYS A 190 2.02 5.41 -15.47
CA LYS A 190 2.21 6.11 -16.76
C LYS A 190 3.33 5.49 -17.60
N GLY A 191 4.43 5.09 -16.96
CA GLY A 191 5.56 4.42 -17.62
C GLY A 191 5.17 3.10 -18.29
N GLU A 192 4.24 2.35 -17.70
CA GLU A 192 3.66 1.13 -18.28
C GLU A 192 2.49 1.40 -19.25
N GLY A 193 2.15 2.67 -19.51
CA GLY A 193 0.99 3.05 -20.32
C GLY A 193 -0.36 2.78 -19.65
N ILE A 194 -0.38 2.54 -18.33
CA ILE A 194 -1.60 2.30 -17.55
C ILE A 194 -2.17 3.64 -17.08
N ASP A 195 -3.47 3.86 -17.32
CA ASP A 195 -4.17 5.06 -16.84
C ASP A 195 -4.07 5.17 -15.29
N PRO A 196 -3.50 6.27 -14.75
CA PRO A 196 -3.40 6.47 -13.30
C PRO A 196 -4.74 6.42 -12.57
N SER A 197 -5.88 6.61 -13.26
CA SER A 197 -7.22 6.49 -12.68
C SER A 197 -7.57 5.09 -12.16
N TYR A 198 -6.81 4.07 -12.56
CA TYR A 198 -6.92 2.72 -12.01
C TYR A 198 -6.32 2.57 -10.60
N PHE A 199 -5.50 3.53 -10.16
CA PHE A 199 -5.06 3.63 -8.78
C PHE A 199 -5.94 4.61 -8.00
N ARG A 200 -6.41 4.20 -6.82
CA ARG A 200 -7.26 5.03 -5.96
C ARG A 200 -7.08 4.71 -4.49
N ILE A 201 -7.36 5.72 -3.67
CA ILE A 201 -7.41 5.59 -2.23
C ILE A 201 -8.84 5.86 -1.79
N ILE A 202 -9.40 4.89 -1.08
CA ILE A 202 -10.77 4.93 -0.56
C ILE A 202 -10.66 4.99 0.96
N ILE A 203 -11.14 6.09 1.53
CA ILE A 203 -11.19 6.29 2.98
C ILE A 203 -12.58 5.90 3.45
N ARG A 204 -12.65 5.03 4.45
CA ARG A 204 -13.86 4.68 5.20
C ARG A 204 -13.61 4.97 6.68
N GLU A 205 -14.65 4.87 7.50
CA GLU A 205 -14.60 5.19 8.93
C GLU A 205 -13.43 4.52 9.66
N ASP A 206 -13.29 3.19 9.50
CA ASP A 206 -12.26 2.42 10.23
C ASP A 206 -11.09 1.94 9.36
N VAL A 207 -11.16 2.14 8.04
CA VAL A 207 -10.18 1.56 7.10
C VAL A 207 -9.83 2.51 5.97
N THR A 208 -8.56 2.45 5.55
CA THR A 208 -8.11 3.01 4.28
C THR A 208 -7.78 1.89 3.33
N ILE A 209 -8.27 1.99 2.10
CA ILE A 209 -8.07 1.00 1.04
C ILE A 209 -7.34 1.69 -0.10
N ALA A 210 -6.07 1.35 -0.29
CA ALA A 210 -5.35 1.66 -1.53
C ALA A 210 -5.61 0.54 -2.53
N ARG A 211 -6.27 0.87 -3.65
CA ARG A 211 -6.64 -0.09 -4.67
C ARG A 211 -5.92 0.23 -5.97
N LEU A 212 -5.24 -0.78 -6.50
CA LEU A 212 -4.64 -0.78 -7.81
C LEU A 212 -5.40 -1.77 -8.71
N GLU A 213 -5.78 -1.32 -9.89
CA GLU A 213 -6.29 -2.17 -10.96
C GLU A 213 -5.31 -2.10 -12.15
N ILE A 214 -5.04 -3.24 -12.78
CA ILE A 214 -4.16 -3.36 -13.94
C ILE A 214 -4.96 -4.10 -15.01
N PRO A 215 -5.54 -3.37 -15.98
CA PRO A 215 -6.16 -4.01 -17.14
C PRO A 215 -5.06 -4.66 -17.98
N LEU A 216 -5.25 -5.93 -18.32
CA LEU A 216 -4.37 -6.68 -19.22
C LEU A 216 -5.01 -6.92 -20.59
N THR A 217 -6.34 -6.87 -20.65
CA THR A 217 -7.12 -6.93 -21.89
C THR A 217 -8.16 -5.79 -21.94
N PRO A 218 -8.70 -5.48 -23.14
CA PRO A 218 -9.81 -4.53 -23.28
C PRO A 218 -11.09 -4.94 -22.52
N ASP A 219 -11.25 -6.23 -22.22
CA ASP A 219 -12.43 -6.78 -21.55
C ASP A 219 -12.42 -6.55 -20.04
N PHE A 220 -11.30 -6.06 -19.48
CA PHE A 220 -11.18 -5.76 -18.07
C PHE A 220 -12.28 -4.81 -17.57
N GLN A 221 -13.09 -5.29 -16.62
CA GLN A 221 -14.12 -4.50 -15.96
C GLN A 221 -13.60 -4.00 -14.61
N SER A 222 -13.24 -2.71 -14.55
CA SER A 222 -12.96 -2.05 -13.26
C SER A 222 -14.19 -2.11 -12.35
N ILE A 223 -13.98 -2.36 -11.04
CA ILE A 223 -15.07 -2.27 -10.05
C ILE A 223 -15.77 -0.91 -10.13
N ARG A 224 -15.06 0.15 -10.51
CA ARG A 224 -15.65 1.48 -10.64
C ARG A 224 -16.88 1.46 -11.54
N LYS A 225 -16.82 0.76 -12.68
CA LYS A 225 -17.94 0.68 -13.64
C LYS A 225 -19.07 -0.23 -13.15
N LEU A 226 -18.76 -1.23 -12.34
CA LEU A 226 -19.75 -2.15 -11.76
C LEU A 226 -20.59 -1.45 -10.68
N ASN A 227 -19.97 -0.61 -9.84
CA ASN A 227 -20.68 0.12 -8.77
C ASN A 227 -21.56 1.27 -9.27
N HIS A 228 -21.41 1.71 -10.53
CA HIS A 228 -22.28 2.72 -11.14
C HIS A 228 -23.47 2.12 -11.91
N LYS A 229 -23.54 0.79 -12.04
CA LYS A 229 -24.63 0.08 -12.73
C LYS A 229 -25.69 -0.51 -11.78
N ASN A 230 -25.52 -0.33 -10.47
CA ASN A 230 -26.45 -0.78 -9.43
C ASN A 230 -27.04 0.41 -8.69
#